data_AF-A0A316SFT3-F1
#
_entry.id   AF-A0A316SFT3-F1
#
_cell.length_a   1.000
_cell.length_b   1.000
_cell.length_c   1.000
_cell.angle_alpha   90.00
_cell.angle_beta   90.00
_cell.angle_gamma   90.00
#
_symmetry.space_group_name_H-M   'P 1'
#
loop_
_entity.id
_entity.type
_entity.pdbx_description
1 polymer ?
#
loop_
_entity_poly.entity_id
_entity_poly.type
_entity_poly.pdbx_seq_one_letter_code
_entity_poly.pdbx_strand_id
1 'polypeptide(L)'
;MSVDKVPIWNKAVLSSEEAAEYSNLALVYIQAHAYLAKCGQSDFPCFWVGKSIKVHRQALDKWLEELAYGHQVLELARVRNIIKNMDKLDGLLVKRRGRPRKQKNLYKEL
;
A
#
# COMPACT_ATOMS: atom_id res chain seq x y z
N MET A 1 -29.66 -19.84 -5.53
CA MET A 1 -28.44 -20.64 -5.26
C MET A 1 -27.57 -19.80 -4.35
N SER A 2 -27.61 -20.03 -3.04
CA SER A 2 -26.64 -19.44 -2.12
C SER A 2 -25.26 -20.01 -2.50
N VAL A 3 -24.36 -19.15 -2.98
CA VAL A 3 -22.97 -19.55 -3.20
C VAL A 3 -22.39 -19.79 -1.82
N ASP A 4 -22.14 -21.04 -1.48
CA ASP A 4 -21.47 -21.40 -0.23
C ASP A 4 -20.13 -20.64 -0.17
N LYS A 5 -20.06 -19.65 0.72
CA LYS A 5 -18.87 -18.82 0.85
C LYS A 5 -17.76 -19.71 1.39
N VAL A 6 -16.72 -19.90 0.58
CA VAL A 6 -15.50 -20.56 1.03
C VAL A 6 -14.99 -19.82 2.28
N PRO A 7 -14.76 -20.51 3.41
CA PRO A 7 -14.28 -19.86 4.61
C PRO A 7 -12.86 -19.32 4.40
N ILE A 8 -12.52 -18.25 5.11
CA ILE A 8 -11.28 -17.46 4.90
C ILE A 8 -10.03 -18.35 4.97
N TRP A 9 -9.96 -19.28 5.91
CA TRP A 9 -8.82 -20.19 6.10
C TRP A 9 -8.60 -21.19 4.95
N ASN A 10 -9.64 -21.47 4.15
CA ASN A 10 -9.54 -22.35 2.98
C ASN A 10 -9.25 -21.61 1.67
N LYS A 11 -9.23 -20.26 1.69
CA LYS A 11 -8.92 -19.48 0.48
C LYS A 11 -7.42 -19.51 0.18
N ALA A 12 -7.10 -19.61 -1.11
CA ALA A 12 -5.73 -19.42 -1.60
C ALA A 12 -5.32 -17.94 -1.57
N VAL A 13 -6.28 -17.06 -1.87
CA VAL A 13 -6.06 -15.63 -2.03
C VAL A 13 -7.16 -14.87 -1.30
N LEU A 14 -6.75 -13.85 -0.54
CA LEU A 14 -7.60 -13.01 0.27
C LEU A 14 -7.85 -11.66 -0.40
N SER A 15 -9.03 -11.07 -0.17
CA SER A 15 -9.24 -9.63 -0.40
C SER A 15 -8.46 -8.81 0.64
N SER A 16 -8.33 -7.49 0.44
CA SER A 16 -7.70 -6.63 1.45
C SER A 16 -8.43 -6.65 2.80
N GLU A 17 -9.75 -6.77 2.78
CA GLU A 17 -10.59 -6.85 3.98
C GLU A 17 -10.40 -8.20 4.67
N GLU A 18 -10.48 -9.29 3.91
CA GLU A 18 -10.28 -10.64 4.45
C GLU A 18 -8.87 -10.83 4.98
N ALA A 19 -7.85 -10.23 4.34
CA ALA A 19 -6.49 -10.26 4.83
C ALA A 19 -6.35 -9.50 6.16
N ALA A 20 -7.08 -8.40 6.34
CA ALA A 20 -7.09 -7.62 7.56
C ALA A 20 -7.73 -8.42 8.71
N GLU A 21 -8.88 -9.05 8.44
CA GLU A 21 -9.56 -9.95 9.38
C GLU A 21 -8.71 -11.15 9.74
N TYR A 22 -8.09 -11.80 8.74
CA TYR A 22 -7.27 -12.99 8.94
C TYR A 22 -5.98 -12.72 9.73
N SER A 23 -5.29 -11.62 9.41
CA SER A 23 -4.03 -11.25 10.09
C SER A 23 -4.23 -10.44 11.36
N ASN A 24 -5.47 -10.04 11.66
CA ASN A 24 -5.80 -9.10 12.73
C ASN A 24 -5.03 -7.77 12.65
N LEU A 25 -4.76 -7.30 11.42
CA LEU A 25 -4.14 -5.99 11.14
C LEU A 25 -5.19 -5.01 10.65
N ALA A 26 -5.00 -3.71 10.94
CA ALA A 26 -5.92 -2.71 10.40
C ALA A 26 -5.83 -2.66 8.87
N LEU A 27 -6.98 -2.59 8.19
CA LEU A 27 -7.10 -2.52 6.72
C LEU A 27 -6.14 -1.51 6.08
N VAL A 28 -5.97 -0.36 6.73
CA VAL A 28 -5.12 0.74 6.27
C VAL A 28 -3.66 0.29 6.10
N TYR A 29 -3.14 -0.57 6.99
CA TYR A 29 -1.78 -1.10 6.86
C TYR A 29 -1.65 -1.98 5.62
N ILE A 30 -2.60 -2.89 5.39
CA ILE A 30 -2.57 -3.79 4.24
C ILE A 30 -2.62 -3.00 2.93
N GLN A 31 -3.52 -2.02 2.83
CA GLN A 31 -3.62 -1.19 1.63
C GLN A 31 -2.34 -0.36 1.40
N ALA A 32 -1.76 0.17 2.47
CA ALA A 32 -0.57 0.99 2.37
C ALA A 32 0.67 0.16 1.98
N HIS A 33 0.84 -1.04 2.56
CA HIS A 33 1.90 -1.97 2.15
C HIS A 33 1.69 -2.51 0.74
N ALA A 34 0.45 -2.75 0.31
CA ALA A 34 0.15 -3.13 -1.06
C ALA A 34 0.48 -2.02 -2.07
N TYR A 35 0.27 -0.76 -1.70
CA TYR A 35 0.68 0.37 -2.51
C TYR A 35 2.20 0.49 -2.59
N LEU A 36 2.92 0.31 -1.46
CA LEU A 36 4.38 0.27 -1.45
C LEU A 36 4.94 -0.87 -2.32
N ALA A 37 4.31 -2.05 -2.29
CA ALA A 37 4.73 -3.19 -3.09
C ALA A 37 4.51 -2.94 -4.58
N LYS A 38 3.41 -2.28 -4.94
CA LYS A 38 3.17 -1.84 -6.32
C LYS A 38 4.28 -0.91 -6.82
N CYS A 39 4.86 -0.11 -5.94
CA CYS A 39 5.98 0.78 -6.24
C CYS A 39 7.36 0.11 -6.10
N GLY A 40 7.43 -1.19 -5.77
CA GLY A 40 8.68 -1.93 -5.59
C GLY A 40 9.46 -1.56 -4.32
N GLN A 41 8.81 -0.98 -3.32
CA GLN A 41 9.43 -0.53 -2.07
C GLN A 41 9.16 -1.46 -0.87
N SER A 42 8.32 -2.48 -1.05
CA SER A 42 8.07 -3.50 -0.03
C SER A 42 7.88 -4.86 -0.66
N ASP A 43 8.28 -5.89 0.07
CA ASP A 43 8.10 -7.30 -0.31
C ASP A 43 6.73 -7.84 0.12
N PHE A 44 5.73 -6.96 0.25
CA PHE A 44 4.40 -7.36 0.72
C PHE A 44 3.73 -8.27 -0.32
N PRO A 45 3.27 -9.49 0.06
CA PRO A 45 2.87 -10.54 -0.87
C PRO A 45 1.48 -10.29 -1.47
N CYS A 46 1.39 -9.30 -2.35
CA CYS A 46 0.16 -8.90 -3.02
C CYS A 46 0.31 -8.82 -4.53
N PHE A 47 -0.82 -8.91 -5.21
CA PHE A 47 -0.95 -8.65 -6.63
C PHE A 47 -2.27 -7.95 -6.93
N TRP A 48 -2.35 -7.37 -8.12
CA TRP A 48 -3.50 -6.56 -8.53
C TRP A 48 -4.34 -7.31 -9.56
N VAL A 49 -5.65 -7.38 -9.30
CA VAL A 49 -6.65 -7.80 -10.29
C VAL A 49 -7.49 -6.58 -10.62
N GLY A 50 -7.10 -5.88 -11.70
CA GLY A 50 -7.64 -4.56 -12.04
C GLY A 50 -7.33 -3.54 -10.95
N LYS A 51 -8.38 -2.99 -10.31
CA LYS A 51 -8.26 -2.06 -9.18
C LYS A 51 -8.30 -2.76 -7.81
N SER A 52 -8.57 -4.06 -7.78
CA SER A 52 -8.70 -4.82 -6.53
C SER A 52 -7.35 -5.40 -6.10
N ILE A 53 -7.06 -5.28 -4.80
CA ILE A 53 -5.87 -5.88 -4.18
C ILE A 53 -6.20 -7.31 -3.79
N LYS A 54 -5.28 -8.21 -4.11
CA LYS A 54 -5.34 -9.63 -3.77
C LYS A 54 -4.07 -10.02 -3.04
N VAL A 55 -4.21 -10.73 -1.93
CA VAL A 55 -3.09 -11.12 -1.05
C VAL A 55 -2.99 -12.64 -1.02
N HIS A 56 -1.81 -13.19 -1.29
CA HIS A 56 -1.62 -14.64 -1.26
C HIS A 56 -1.49 -15.13 0.19
N ARG A 57 -2.42 -15.99 0.65
CA ARG A 57 -2.55 -16.32 2.09
C ARG A 57 -1.27 -16.92 2.68
N GLN A 58 -0.72 -17.97 2.06
CA GLN A 58 0.49 -18.63 2.58
C GLN A 58 1.72 -17.73 2.55
N ALA A 59 1.76 -16.77 1.62
CA ALA A 59 2.89 -15.85 1.53
C ALA A 59 2.73 -14.73 2.57
N LEU A 60 1.49 -14.33 2.88
CA LEU A 60 1.18 -13.45 3.99
C LEU A 60 1.60 -14.07 5.33
N ASP A 61 1.32 -15.36 5.54
CA ASP A 61 1.77 -16.09 6.74
C ASP A 61 3.30 -16.00 6.91
N LYS A 62 4.05 -16.31 5.84
CA LYS A 62 5.53 -16.19 5.84
C LYS A 62 6.02 -14.77 6.09
N TRP A 63 5.38 -13.79 5.46
CA TRP A 63 5.73 -12.39 5.63
C TRP A 63 5.51 -11.91 7.06
N LEU A 64 4.41 -12.33 7.70
CA LEU A 64 4.15 -12.04 9.13
C LEU A 64 5.17 -12.71 10.04
N GLU A 65 5.56 -13.94 9.72
CA GLU A 65 6.61 -14.66 10.44
C GLU A 65 7.96 -13.93 10.36
N GLU A 66 8.36 -13.49 9.17
CA GLU A 66 9.58 -12.70 8.96
C GLU A 66 9.54 -11.35 9.69
N LEU A 67 8.40 -10.66 9.68
CA LEU A 67 8.20 -9.43 10.46
C LEU A 67 8.38 -9.66 11.96
N ALA A 68 7.84 -10.76 12.47
CA ALA A 68 7.89 -11.10 13.89
C ALA A 68 9.33 -11.38 14.34
N TYR A 69 10.07 -12.19 13.59
CA TYR A 69 11.49 -12.46 13.88
C TYR A 69 12.39 -11.24 13.66
N GLY A 70 12.05 -10.39 12.70
CA GLY A 70 12.75 -9.13 12.45
C GLY A 70 12.44 -8.02 13.45
N HIS A 71 11.54 -8.26 14.41
CA HIS A 71 11.05 -7.27 15.38
C HIS A 71 10.63 -5.94 14.72
N GLN A 72 10.03 -6.03 13.54
CA GLN A 72 9.70 -4.86 12.76
C GLN A 72 8.50 -4.12 13.36
N VAL A 73 8.55 -2.79 13.28
CA VAL A 73 7.45 -1.93 13.74
C VAL A 73 6.71 -1.36 12.52
N LEU A 74 5.44 -1.73 12.38
CA LEU A 74 4.56 -1.20 11.34
C LEU A 74 4.03 0.18 11.76
N GLU A 75 4.68 1.26 11.32
CA GLU A 75 4.23 2.63 11.58
C GLU A 75 3.55 3.25 10.35
N LEU A 76 2.26 3.60 10.45
CA LEU A 76 1.55 4.31 9.36
C LEU A 76 2.22 5.63 8.98
N ALA A 77 2.82 6.33 9.95
CA ALA A 77 3.50 7.60 9.70
C ALA A 77 4.69 7.41 8.74
N ARG A 78 5.48 6.34 8.93
CA ARG A 78 6.59 5.99 8.03
C ARG A 78 6.07 5.65 6.64
N VAL A 79 5.04 4.82 6.55
CA VAL A 79 4.44 4.43 5.27
C VAL A 79 3.89 5.65 4.52
N ARG A 80 3.16 6.55 5.20
CA ARG A 80 2.69 7.81 4.61
C ARG A 80 3.83 8.70 4.14
N ASN A 81 4.93 8.77 4.88
CA ASN A 81 6.08 9.58 4.48
C ASN A 81 6.75 9.01 3.23
N ILE A 82 6.87 7.69 3.12
CA ILE A 82 7.38 7.04 1.91
C ILE A 82 6.47 7.38 0.73
N ILE A 83 5.15 7.20 0.86
CA ILE A 83 4.18 7.53 -0.20
C ILE A 83 4.29 9.02 -0.61
N LYS A 84 4.31 9.94 0.35
CA LYS A 84 4.46 11.39 0.06
C LYS A 84 5.77 11.72 -0.64
N ASN A 85 6.86 11.06 -0.28
CA ASN A 85 8.16 11.26 -0.92
C ASN A 85 8.14 10.70 -2.36
N MET A 86 7.43 9.60 -2.59
CA MET A 86 7.20 9.05 -3.94
C MET A 86 6.38 9.98 -4.81
N ASP A 87 5.24 10.49 -4.34
CA ASP A 87 4.42 11.45 -5.09
C ASP A 87 5.22 12.72 -5.46
N LYS A 88 6.12 13.15 -4.58
CA LYS A 88 7.05 14.26 -4.87
C LYS A 88 8.07 13.87 -5.93
N LEU A 89 8.65 12.67 -5.89
CA LEU A 89 9.59 12.17 -6.90
C LEU A 89 8.92 12.04 -8.26
N ASP A 90 7.72 11.46 -8.33
CA ASP A 90 6.91 11.42 -9.55
C ASP A 90 6.58 12.83 -10.03
N GLY A 91 6.20 13.73 -9.12
CA GLY A 91 5.98 15.15 -9.44
C GLY A 91 7.24 15.86 -9.95
N LEU A 92 8.44 15.47 -9.51
CA LEU A 92 9.72 15.98 -9.99
C LEU A 92 10.12 15.37 -11.34
N LEU A 93 9.86 14.09 -11.56
CA LEU A 93 10.05 13.43 -12.87
C LEU A 93 9.07 13.99 -13.91
N VAL A 94 7.86 14.36 -13.46
CA VAL A 94 6.80 15.01 -14.24
C VAL A 94 6.96 16.54 -14.28
N LYS A 95 7.96 17.15 -13.61
CA LYS A 95 8.36 18.55 -13.88
C LYS A 95 8.95 18.60 -15.29
N ARG A 96 8.01 18.78 -16.21
CA ARG A 96 8.13 18.99 -17.64
C ARG A 96 9.38 19.80 -17.94
N ARG A 97 10.23 19.25 -18.82
CA ARG A 97 11.24 20.04 -19.53
C ARG A 97 10.54 21.25 -20.15
N GLY A 98 10.90 22.45 -19.70
CA GLY A 98 10.27 23.70 -20.15
C GLY A 98 10.48 24.86 -19.17
N ARG A 99 10.28 26.09 -19.67
CA ARG A 99 10.51 27.32 -18.92
C ARG A 99 9.65 27.36 -17.64
N PRO A 100 10.25 27.65 -16.46
CA PRO A 100 9.49 27.83 -15.23
C PRO A 100 8.39 28.88 -15.42
N ARG A 101 7.14 28.54 -15.12
CA ARG A 101 6.06 29.54 -15.10
C ARG A 101 6.25 30.44 -13.89
N LYS A 102 6.29 31.76 -14.14
CA LYS A 102 6.37 32.80 -13.12
C LYS A 102 5.19 32.63 -12.16
N GLN A 103 5.47 32.32 -10.89
CA GLN A 103 4.44 32.34 -9.86
C GLN A 103 4.05 33.79 -9.63
N LYS A 104 2.77 34.11 -9.85
CA LYS A 104 2.22 35.44 -9.55
C LYS A 104 1.91 35.40 -8.05
N ASN A 105 2.78 35.98 -7.22
CA ASN A 105 2.47 36.22 -5.82
C ASN A 105 1.29 37.20 -5.79
N LEU A 106 0.07 36.69 -5.61
CA LEU A 106 -1.04 37.52 -5.14
C LEU A 106 -0.86 37.70 -3.64
N TYR A 107 -1.08 38.93 -3.18
CA TYR A 107 -1.02 39.44 -1.80
C TYR A 107 0.37 39.87 -1.30
N LYS A 108 0.92 40.89 -1.95
CA LYS A 108 1.40 42.08 -1.22
C LYS A 108 0.37 43.17 -1.46
N GLU A 109 -0.52 43.35 -0.50
CA GLU A 109 -1.29 44.57 -0.16
C GLU A 109 -2.51 44.15 0.65
N LEU A 110 -2.32 44.13 1.97
CA LEU A 110 -3.17 44.63 3.07
C LEU A 110 -2.70 43.98 4.37
#